data_AF-A0A1G2ENA4-F1
#
_entry.id   AF-A0A1G2ENA4-F1
#
_cell.length_a   1.000
_cell.length_b   1.000
_cell.length_c   1.000
_cell.angle_alpha   90.00
_cell.angle_beta   90.00
_cell.angle_gamma   90.00
#
_symmetry.space_group_name_H-M   'P 1'
#
loop_
_entity.id
_entity.type
_entity.pdbx_description
1 polymer ?
#
loop_
_entity_poly.entity_id
_entity_poly.type
_entity_poly.pdbx_seq_one_letter_code
_entity_poly.pdbx_strand_id
1 'polypeptide(L)'
;MASAILAFIPLFVFGLALLFIFVYFLWAAYIYLILKDQERGRETILKSVFQIIILSLAFLAFSGVTYLVKKGEIFNPPPVSGEFPESPMGKFPAPPEFIEIGGYYFSGPWNFKDKKSPSKSVIYSVLCGKENSFEVLDIQLLENRKTLDKQQGYPCWNENCLTKDLKIALFEFSKDYSAREAVNKMRSSINFTCKK
;
A
#
# COMPACT_ATOMS: atom_id res chain seq x y z
N MET A 1 25.13 -19.49 6.48
CA MET A 1 26.22 -19.87 5.56
C MET A 1 26.14 -19.16 4.21
N ALA A 2 24.97 -18.99 3.59
CA ALA A 2 24.84 -18.32 2.28
C ALA A 2 25.24 -16.82 2.26
N SER A 3 25.11 -16.09 3.37
CA SER A 3 25.46 -14.66 3.45
C SER A 3 26.97 -14.38 3.37
N ALA A 4 27.81 -15.32 3.82
CA ALA A 4 29.26 -15.14 3.78
C ALA A 4 29.81 -15.23 2.36
N ILE A 5 29.27 -16.12 1.52
CA ILE A 5 29.72 -16.34 0.14
C ILE A 5 29.41 -15.12 -0.74
N LEU A 6 28.25 -14.49 -0.55
CA LEU A 6 27.83 -13.29 -1.30
C LEU A 6 28.76 -12.09 -1.05
N ALA A 7 29.35 -11.98 0.14
CA ALA A 7 30.28 -10.90 0.47
C ALA A 7 31.63 -11.01 -0.28
N PHE A 8 32.02 -12.21 -0.73
CA PHE A 8 33.27 -12.43 -1.45
C PHE A 8 33.14 -12.25 -2.97
N ILE A 9 31.92 -12.19 -3.52
CA ILE A 9 31.70 -12.08 -4.97
C ILE A 9 32.35 -10.81 -5.55
N PRO A 10 32.18 -9.61 -4.97
CA PRO A 10 32.83 -8.41 -5.53
C PRO A 10 34.35 -8.54 -5.49
N LEU A 11 34.90 -9.05 -4.39
CA LEU A 11 36.34 -9.21 -4.21
C LEU A 11 36.94 -10.23 -5.20
N PHE A 12 36.19 -11.30 -5.49
CA PHE A 12 36.55 -12.27 -6.51
C PHE A 12 36.51 -11.66 -7.92
N VAL A 13 35.47 -10.90 -8.27
CA VAL A 13 35.35 -10.23 -9.57
C VAL A 13 36.48 -9.22 -9.81
N PHE A 14 36.77 -8.36 -8.82
CA PHE A 14 37.88 -7.40 -8.91
C PHE A 14 39.24 -8.10 -8.97
N GLY A 15 39.44 -9.17 -8.18
CA GLY A 15 40.68 -9.96 -8.20
C GLY A 15 40.92 -10.65 -9.54
N LEU A 16 39.87 -11.17 -10.17
CA LEU A 16 39.95 -11.84 -11.47
C LEU A 16 40.25 -10.83 -12.59
N ALA A 17 39.62 -9.66 -12.56
CA ALA A 17 39.94 -8.56 -13.47
C ALA A 17 41.39 -8.07 -13.32
N LEU A 18 41.88 -7.93 -12.08
CA LEU A 18 43.25 -7.55 -11.79
C LEU A 18 44.25 -8.59 -12.34
N LEU A 19 43.96 -9.88 -12.18
CA LEU A 19 44.80 -10.96 -12.70
C LEU A 19 44.91 -10.90 -14.22
N PHE A 20 43.80 -10.67 -14.93
CA PHE A 20 43.83 -10.51 -16.40
C PHE A 20 44.68 -9.32 -16.84
N ILE A 21 44.53 -8.16 -16.17
CA ILE A 21 45.32 -6.98 -16.48
C ILE A 21 46.81 -7.22 -16.18
N PHE A 22 47.11 -7.96 -15.10
CA PHE A 22 48.48 -8.31 -14.75
C PHE A 22 49.14 -9.24 -15.78
N VAL A 23 48.43 -10.27 -16.25
CA VAL A 23 48.91 -11.15 -17.33
C VAL A 23 49.13 -10.37 -18.62
N TYR A 24 48.21 -9.46 -18.95
CA TYR A 24 48.33 -8.57 -20.11
C TYR A 24 49.54 -7.63 -20.00
N PHE A 25 49.81 -7.10 -18.80
CA PHE A 25 51.00 -6.30 -18.52
C PHE A 25 52.30 -7.11 -18.66
N LEU A 26 52.35 -8.34 -18.14
CA LEU A 26 53.51 -9.22 -18.30
C LEU A 26 53.77 -9.53 -19.78
N TRP A 27 52.72 -9.75 -20.57
CA TRP A 27 52.83 -9.95 -22.01
C TRP A 27 53.36 -8.71 -22.74
N ALA A 28 52.91 -7.51 -22.33
CA ALA A 28 53.42 -6.25 -22.84
C ALA A 28 54.91 -6.04 -22.49
N ALA A 29 55.30 -6.36 -21.25
CA ALA A 29 56.68 -6.32 -20.80
C ALA A 29 57.57 -7.32 -21.55
N TYR A 30 57.06 -8.51 -21.85
CA TYR A 30 57.72 -9.50 -22.69
C TYR A 30 57.97 -8.96 -24.11
N ILE A 31 56.97 -8.35 -24.75
CA ILE A 31 57.13 -7.72 -26.07
C ILE A 31 58.18 -6.60 -26.03
N TYR A 32 58.12 -5.76 -25.01
CA TYR A 32 59.03 -4.63 -24.84
C TYR A 32 60.49 -5.07 -24.61
N LEU A 33 60.72 -6.04 -23.74
CA LEU A 33 62.07 -6.45 -23.32
C LEU A 33 62.69 -7.53 -24.22
N ILE A 34 61.91 -8.52 -24.67
CA ILE A 34 62.42 -9.70 -25.38
C ILE A 34 62.28 -9.54 -26.90
N LEU A 35 61.13 -9.08 -27.38
CA LEU A 35 60.89 -8.88 -28.82
C LEU A 35 61.47 -7.55 -29.35
N LYS A 36 61.96 -6.67 -28.46
CA LYS A 36 62.52 -5.34 -28.76
C LYS A 36 61.59 -4.42 -29.57
N ASP A 37 60.31 -4.71 -29.62
CA ASP A 37 59.28 -3.86 -30.23
C ASP A 37 58.85 -2.79 -29.21
N GLN A 38 59.66 -1.73 -29.12
CA GLN A 38 59.49 -0.70 -28.10
C GLN A 38 58.19 0.11 -28.27
N GLU A 39 57.74 0.37 -29.50
CA GLU A 39 56.53 1.16 -29.72
C GLU A 39 55.28 0.40 -29.27
N ARG A 40 55.11 -0.85 -29.74
CA ARG A 40 53.95 -1.67 -29.33
C ARG A 40 54.01 -2.05 -27.86
N GLY A 41 55.19 -2.38 -27.35
CA GLY A 41 55.38 -2.69 -25.93
C GLY A 41 55.00 -1.51 -25.04
N ARG A 42 55.48 -0.30 -25.35
CA ARG A 42 55.18 0.92 -24.59
C ARG A 42 53.70 1.30 -24.63
N GLU A 43 53.07 1.26 -25.81
CA GLU A 43 51.64 1.54 -25.95
C GLU A 43 50.79 0.56 -25.14
N THR A 44 51.14 -0.72 -25.17
CA THR A 44 50.43 -1.78 -24.45
C THR A 44 50.63 -1.67 -22.94
N ILE A 45 51.84 -1.32 -22.48
CA ILE A 45 52.13 -1.02 -21.06
C ILE A 45 51.28 0.16 -20.58
N LEU A 46 51.23 1.26 -21.35
CA LEU A 46 50.42 2.44 -21.01
C LEU A 46 48.93 2.12 -20.90
N LYS A 47 48.39 1.35 -21.86
CA LYS A 47 47.00 0.88 -21.81
C LYS A 47 46.72 0.03 -20.57
N SER A 48 47.66 -0.86 -20.21
CA SER A 48 47.55 -1.70 -19.01
C SER A 48 47.53 -0.85 -17.73
N VAL A 49 48.43 0.14 -17.63
CA VAL A 49 48.47 1.06 -16.49
C VAL A 49 47.17 1.87 -16.39
N PHE A 50 46.65 2.36 -17.52
CA PHE A 50 45.38 3.08 -17.55
C PHE A 50 44.21 2.21 -17.10
N GLN A 51 44.17 0.93 -17.49
CA GLN A 51 43.18 -0.03 -17.03
C GLN A 51 43.27 -0.28 -15.52
N ILE A 52 44.48 -0.35 -14.94
CA ILE A 52 44.67 -0.45 -13.48
C ILE A 52 44.09 0.77 -12.77
N ILE A 53 44.32 1.97 -13.30
CA ILE A 53 43.79 3.22 -12.73
C ILE A 53 42.26 3.21 -12.75
N ILE A 54 41.64 2.84 -13.89
CA ILE A 54 40.18 2.73 -14.01
C ILE A 54 39.62 1.71 -13.03
N LEU A 55 40.22 0.52 -12.96
CA LEU A 55 39.79 -0.54 -12.03
C LEU A 55 39.89 -0.07 -10.58
N SER A 56 40.95 0.67 -10.24
CA SER A 56 41.13 1.22 -8.88
C SER A 56 40.07 2.27 -8.55
N LEU A 57 39.74 3.16 -9.49
CA LEU A 57 38.64 4.12 -9.32
C LEU A 57 37.29 3.43 -9.14
N ALA A 58 37.01 2.40 -9.93
CA ALA A 58 35.79 1.61 -9.80
C ALA A 58 35.71 0.90 -8.43
N PHE A 59 36.83 0.34 -7.96
CA PHE A 59 36.91 -0.27 -6.64
C PHE A 59 36.70 0.75 -5.50
N LEU A 60 37.28 1.96 -5.62
CA LEU A 60 37.07 3.05 -4.65
C LEU A 60 35.62 3.51 -4.63
N ALA A 61 34.98 3.68 -5.79
CA ALA A 61 33.57 4.05 -5.88
C ALA A 61 32.68 2.97 -5.23
N PHE A 62 32.92 1.70 -5.55
CA PHE A 62 32.18 0.58 -4.97
C PHE A 62 32.37 0.50 -3.44
N SER A 63 33.61 0.65 -2.97
CA SER A 63 33.93 0.66 -1.54
C SER A 63 33.31 1.85 -0.83
N GLY A 64 33.30 3.03 -1.46
CA GLY A 64 32.68 4.25 -0.94
C GLY A 64 31.17 4.12 -0.79
N VAL A 65 30.47 3.63 -1.83
CA VAL A 65 29.03 3.37 -1.76
C VAL A 65 28.72 2.32 -0.69
N THR A 66 29.48 1.22 -0.65
CA THR A 66 29.31 0.18 0.37
C THR A 66 29.53 0.73 1.79
N TYR A 67 30.52 1.59 1.98
CA TYR A 67 30.79 2.25 3.27
C TYR A 67 29.64 3.19 3.68
N LEU A 68 29.12 3.99 2.74
CA LEU A 68 27.97 4.87 2.99
C LEU A 68 26.71 4.08 3.32
N VAL A 69 26.44 2.98 2.63
CA VAL A 69 25.30 2.09 2.92
C VAL A 69 25.43 1.49 4.32
N LYS A 70 26.61 0.95 4.68
CA LYS A 70 26.85 0.44 6.04
C LYS A 70 26.73 1.52 7.10
N LYS A 71 27.18 2.75 6.83
CA LYS A 71 26.95 3.90 7.72
C LYS A 71 25.47 4.24 7.83
N GLY A 72 24.72 4.15 6.75
CA GLY A 72 23.26 4.32 6.71
C GLY A 72 22.51 3.28 7.53
N GLU A 73 22.95 2.01 7.52
CA GLU A 73 22.37 0.94 8.34
C GLU A 73 22.55 1.18 9.85
N ILE A 74 23.59 1.88 10.27
CA ILE A 74 23.81 2.26 11.69
C ILE A 74 22.81 3.33 12.15
N PHE A 75 22.19 4.07 11.22
CA PHE A 75 21.11 5.02 11.53
C PHE A 75 19.72 4.39 11.54
N ASN A 76 19.59 3.09 11.20
CA ASN A 76 18.36 2.40 11.54
C ASN A 76 18.27 2.38 13.07
N PRO A 77 17.22 2.98 13.66
CA PRO A 77 17.05 2.90 15.10
C PRO A 77 17.10 1.44 15.51
N PRO A 78 17.69 1.09 16.66
CA PRO A 78 17.66 -0.28 17.16
C PRO A 78 16.20 -0.78 17.09
N PRO A 79 15.96 -2.07 16.78
CA PRO A 79 14.63 -2.62 16.89
C PRO A 79 14.16 -2.30 18.31
N VAL A 80 13.19 -1.41 18.41
CA VAL A 80 12.71 -0.92 19.70
C VAL A 80 12.09 -2.13 20.37
N SER A 81 12.83 -2.77 21.27
CA SER A 81 12.36 -3.83 22.16
C SER A 81 11.66 -3.25 23.38
N GLY A 82 11.30 -1.97 23.33
CA GLY A 82 10.24 -1.41 24.14
C GLY A 82 8.97 -1.57 23.33
N GLU A 83 7.96 -2.20 23.92
CA GLU A 83 6.59 -1.89 23.53
C GLU A 83 6.51 -0.36 23.41
N PHE A 84 6.06 0.11 22.26
CA PHE A 84 5.68 1.51 22.10
C PHE A 84 4.90 1.85 23.38
N PRO A 85 5.27 2.90 24.15
CA PRO A 85 4.51 3.23 25.34
C PRO A 85 3.06 3.24 24.90
N GLU A 86 2.20 2.44 25.53
CA GLU A 86 0.81 2.31 25.12
C GLU A 86 0.35 3.75 24.90
N SER A 87 0.16 4.11 23.62
CA SER A 87 -0.41 5.40 23.28
C SER A 87 -1.64 5.45 24.15
N PRO A 88 -1.82 6.48 25.01
CA PRO A 88 -2.91 6.47 25.97
C PRO A 88 -4.11 6.01 25.17
N MET A 89 -4.61 4.81 25.48
CA MET A 89 -5.75 4.22 24.80
C MET A 89 -6.94 5.07 25.24
N GLY A 90 -6.95 6.33 24.84
CA GLY A 90 -8.15 7.01 24.50
C GLY A 90 -8.84 6.05 23.57
N LYS A 91 -10.07 5.70 23.95
CA LYS A 91 -10.94 4.82 23.19
C LYS A 91 -10.97 5.34 21.76
N PHE A 92 -10.08 4.84 20.91
CA PHE A 92 -10.12 5.12 19.50
C PHE A 92 -11.48 4.58 19.05
N PRO A 93 -12.29 5.38 18.35
CA PRO A 93 -13.57 4.89 17.88
C PRO A 93 -13.31 3.63 17.06
N ALA A 94 -14.16 2.61 17.25
CA ALA A 94 -14.10 1.41 16.44
C ALA A 94 -14.06 1.83 14.95
N PRO A 95 -13.23 1.16 14.13
CA PRO A 95 -13.15 1.48 12.72
C PRO A 95 -14.57 1.44 12.12
N PRO A 96 -14.92 2.39 11.24
CA PRO A 96 -16.25 2.43 10.65
C PRO A 96 -16.49 1.14 9.86
N GLU A 97 -17.59 0.46 10.19
CA GLU A 97 -18.10 -0.66 9.39
C GLU A 97 -18.68 -0.10 8.09
N PHE A 98 -18.47 -0.83 6.98
CA PHE A 98 -19.03 -0.50 5.67
C PHE A 98 -19.72 -1.71 5.06
N ILE A 99 -20.80 -1.45 4.32
CA ILE A 99 -21.55 -2.45 3.56
C ILE A 99 -21.72 -1.97 2.12
N GLU A 100 -21.55 -2.88 1.16
CA GLU A 100 -21.78 -2.61 -0.26
C GLU A 100 -23.25 -2.82 -0.63
N ILE A 101 -23.88 -1.81 -1.22
CA ILE A 101 -25.28 -1.84 -1.68
C ILE A 101 -25.36 -1.22 -3.07
N GLY A 102 -25.72 -2.01 -4.08
CA GLY A 102 -25.88 -1.53 -5.46
C GLY A 102 -24.62 -0.91 -6.06
N GLY A 103 -23.43 -1.34 -5.64
CA GLY A 103 -22.13 -0.80 -6.06
C GLY A 103 -21.66 0.45 -5.29
N TYR A 104 -22.33 0.80 -4.19
CA TYR A 104 -21.96 1.91 -3.31
C TYR A 104 -21.63 1.41 -1.90
N TYR A 105 -20.63 2.02 -1.27
CA TYR A 105 -20.23 1.69 0.10
C TYR A 105 -20.93 2.59 1.11
N PHE A 106 -21.88 2.03 1.85
CA PHE A 106 -22.57 2.70 2.94
C PHE A 106 -21.82 2.45 4.25
N SER A 107 -21.74 3.47 5.10
CA SER A 107 -21.26 3.32 6.46
C SER A 107 -22.35 2.73 7.34
N GLY A 108 -21.99 1.81 8.24
CA GLY A 108 -22.92 0.96 9.00
C GLY A 108 -22.62 -0.52 8.76
N PRO A 109 -23.44 -1.45 9.27
CA PRO A 109 -24.83 -1.26 9.67
C PRO A 109 -25.02 -0.97 11.17
N TRP A 110 -25.77 0.09 11.51
CA TRP A 110 -26.12 0.42 12.90
C TRP A 110 -27.55 0.03 13.23
N ASN A 111 -27.86 -0.26 14.49
CA ASN A 111 -29.24 -0.41 14.93
C ASN A 111 -30.06 0.84 14.59
N PHE A 112 -31.21 0.64 13.95
CA PHE A 112 -32.06 1.75 13.50
C PHE A 112 -32.47 2.69 14.65
N LYS A 113 -32.68 2.16 15.85
CA LYS A 113 -33.10 2.91 17.04
C LYS A 113 -31.98 3.73 17.69
N ASP A 114 -30.73 3.28 17.55
CA ASP A 114 -29.59 3.89 18.26
C ASP A 114 -28.94 5.01 17.44
N LYS A 115 -29.19 5.04 16.13
CA LYS A 115 -28.58 6.01 15.23
C LYS A 115 -29.30 7.35 15.27
N LYS A 116 -28.61 8.36 15.81
CA LYS A 116 -29.06 9.76 15.72
C LYS A 116 -29.18 10.20 14.26
N SER A 117 -30.16 11.05 14.01
CA SER A 117 -30.40 11.60 12.68
C SER A 117 -29.18 12.37 12.16
N PRO A 118 -28.79 12.16 10.89
CA PRO A 118 -27.61 12.79 10.31
C PRO A 118 -27.83 14.30 10.16
N SER A 119 -26.74 15.07 10.31
CA SER A 119 -26.78 16.55 10.24
C SER A 119 -26.79 17.09 8.81
N LYS A 120 -26.42 16.26 7.84
CA LYS A 120 -26.36 16.55 6.40
C LYS A 120 -27.37 15.69 5.63
N SER A 121 -27.64 16.07 4.38
CA SER A 121 -28.42 15.23 3.47
C SER A 121 -27.64 13.95 3.16
N VAL A 122 -28.28 12.81 3.35
CA VAL A 122 -27.66 11.48 3.13
C VAL A 122 -28.66 10.56 2.45
N ILE A 123 -28.13 9.57 1.72
CA ILE A 123 -28.91 8.42 1.29
C ILE A 123 -28.83 7.40 2.42
N TYR A 124 -29.96 6.88 2.87
CA TYR A 124 -29.98 5.83 3.86
C TYR A 124 -30.62 4.57 3.32
N SER A 125 -30.10 3.43 3.75
CA SER A 125 -30.60 2.10 3.43
C SER A 125 -31.09 1.42 4.70
N VAL A 126 -32.31 0.89 4.65
CA VAL A 126 -32.93 0.07 5.70
C VAL A 126 -32.59 -1.39 5.42
N LEU A 127 -32.02 -2.05 6.41
CA LEU A 127 -31.49 -3.40 6.32
C LEU A 127 -32.21 -4.29 7.34
N CYS A 128 -32.58 -5.50 6.93
CA CYS A 128 -33.03 -6.55 7.84
C CYS A 128 -31.94 -7.60 8.00
N GLY A 129 -31.57 -7.92 9.24
CA GLY A 129 -30.62 -8.99 9.54
C GLY A 129 -31.16 -10.37 9.18
N LYS A 130 -30.38 -11.16 8.42
CA LYS A 130 -30.50 -12.61 8.26
C LYS A 130 -29.27 -13.29 8.87
N GLU A 131 -29.30 -14.61 9.05
CA GLU A 131 -28.28 -15.39 9.79
C GLU A 131 -26.83 -15.00 9.47
N ASN A 132 -26.50 -14.69 8.21
CA ASN A 132 -25.15 -14.27 7.78
C ASN A 132 -25.13 -13.12 6.74
N SER A 133 -26.24 -12.41 6.54
CA SER A 133 -26.35 -11.38 5.49
C SER A 133 -27.40 -10.33 5.81
N PHE A 134 -27.36 -9.19 5.14
CA PHE A 134 -28.41 -8.17 5.23
C PHE A 134 -29.27 -8.16 3.97
N GLU A 135 -30.59 -8.18 4.15
CA GLU A 135 -31.52 -7.90 3.07
C GLU A 135 -31.88 -6.41 3.08
N VAL A 136 -31.74 -5.75 1.93
CA VAL A 136 -32.10 -4.35 1.78
C VAL A 136 -33.62 -4.26 1.60
N LEU A 137 -34.28 -3.62 2.56
CA LEU A 137 -35.72 -3.40 2.51
C LEU A 137 -36.05 -2.13 1.73
N ASP A 138 -35.38 -1.02 2.01
CA ASP A 138 -35.68 0.26 1.37
C ASP A 138 -34.44 1.14 1.32
N ILE A 139 -34.38 2.02 0.34
CA ILE A 139 -33.36 3.06 0.23
C ILE A 139 -34.08 4.37 0.04
N GLN A 140 -33.81 5.38 0.85
CA GLN A 140 -34.41 6.70 0.65
C GLN A 140 -33.39 7.82 0.75
N LEU A 141 -33.74 8.95 0.16
CA LEU A 141 -33.00 10.19 0.27
C LEU A 141 -33.54 11.02 1.43
N LEU A 142 -32.68 11.37 2.38
CA LEU A 142 -33.02 12.27 3.46
C LEU A 142 -32.53 13.68 3.10
N GLU A 143 -33.37 14.47 2.43
CA GLU A 143 -32.99 15.80 1.93
C GLU A 143 -32.94 16.89 3.03
N ASN A 144 -33.50 16.64 4.23
CA ASN A 144 -33.58 17.60 5.33
C ASN A 144 -33.38 16.93 6.69
N ARG A 145 -33.12 17.71 7.77
CA ARG A 145 -33.01 17.28 9.19
C ARG A 145 -34.31 16.67 9.76
N LYS A 146 -35.10 15.95 8.95
CA LYS A 146 -36.21 15.14 9.43
C LYS A 146 -35.62 13.99 10.24
N THR A 147 -36.22 13.75 11.39
CA THR A 147 -35.77 12.68 12.26
C THR A 147 -36.04 11.31 11.62
N LEU A 148 -35.04 10.45 11.62
CA LEU A 148 -35.06 9.09 11.07
C LEU A 148 -36.21 8.24 11.69
N ASP A 149 -36.49 8.53 12.95
CA ASP A 149 -37.52 7.99 13.84
C ASP A 149 -38.96 8.42 13.47
N LYS A 150 -39.15 9.39 12.56
CA LYS A 150 -40.48 9.81 12.05
C LYS A 150 -40.76 9.32 10.62
N GLN A 151 -39.99 8.36 10.12
CA GLN A 151 -40.23 7.82 8.78
C GLN A 151 -41.50 6.96 8.77
N GLN A 152 -42.42 7.29 7.86
CA GLN A 152 -43.72 6.62 7.71
C GLN A 152 -43.59 5.11 7.45
N GLY A 153 -42.43 4.63 6.97
CA GLY A 153 -42.18 3.23 6.66
C GLY A 153 -41.79 2.35 7.85
N TYR A 154 -41.47 2.91 9.01
CA TYR A 154 -40.94 2.12 10.15
C TYR A 154 -41.84 0.96 10.60
N PRO A 155 -43.18 1.13 10.76
CA PRO A 155 -44.06 0.01 11.10
C PRO A 155 -43.99 -1.12 10.07
N CYS A 156 -44.03 -0.77 8.78
CA CYS A 156 -43.97 -1.73 7.68
C CYS A 156 -42.63 -2.48 7.64
N TRP A 157 -41.50 -1.79 7.82
CA TRP A 157 -40.19 -2.44 7.86
C TRP A 157 -40.07 -3.41 9.04
N ASN A 158 -40.62 -3.03 10.20
CA ASN A 158 -40.54 -3.81 11.42
C ASN A 158 -41.44 -5.06 11.38
N GLU A 159 -42.57 -5.00 10.68
CA GLU A 159 -43.43 -6.17 10.45
C GLU A 159 -42.80 -7.17 9.46
N ASN A 160 -42.13 -6.67 8.42
CA ASN A 160 -41.54 -7.52 7.39
C ASN A 160 -40.14 -8.04 7.73
N CYS A 161 -39.49 -7.49 8.77
CA CYS A 161 -38.22 -8.01 9.27
C CYS A 161 -38.44 -9.05 10.37
N LEU A 162 -38.52 -10.34 9.98
CA LEU A 162 -38.81 -11.47 10.87
C LEU A 162 -37.91 -11.55 12.10
N THR A 163 -36.64 -11.16 11.96
CA THR A 163 -35.63 -11.18 13.02
C THR A 163 -35.74 -9.99 13.97
N LYS A 164 -36.54 -8.97 13.64
CA LYS A 164 -36.64 -7.67 14.33
C LYS A 164 -35.29 -6.93 14.49
N ASP A 165 -34.26 -7.36 13.77
CA ASP A 165 -32.94 -6.75 13.74
C ASP A 165 -32.87 -5.75 12.57
N LEU A 166 -33.58 -4.64 12.76
CA LEU A 166 -33.61 -3.53 11.82
C LEU A 166 -32.36 -2.67 11.96
N LYS A 167 -31.57 -2.64 10.90
CA LYS A 167 -30.36 -1.82 10.81
C LYS A 167 -30.50 -0.75 9.75
N ILE A 168 -29.63 0.24 9.86
CA ILE A 168 -29.50 1.33 8.91
C ILE A 168 -28.05 1.50 8.49
N ALA A 169 -27.85 1.74 7.21
CA ALA A 169 -26.58 2.16 6.66
C ALA A 169 -26.75 3.51 5.95
N LEU A 170 -25.73 4.37 6.03
CA LEU A 170 -25.76 5.75 5.54
C LEU A 170 -24.67 5.95 4.48
N PHE A 171 -25.04 6.61 3.39
CA PHE A 171 -24.14 7.07 2.36
C PHE A 171 -24.16 8.60 2.31
N GLU A 172 -23.03 9.20 2.70
CA GLU A 172 -22.81 10.63 2.58
C GLU A 172 -22.34 10.96 1.15
N PHE A 173 -22.99 11.92 0.50
CA PHE A 173 -22.66 12.34 -0.85
C PHE A 173 -22.34 13.84 -0.91
N SER A 174 -21.51 14.25 -1.86
CA SER A 174 -21.20 15.67 -2.09
C SER A 174 -22.38 16.38 -2.77
N LYS A 175 -22.47 17.72 -2.63
CA LYS A 175 -23.57 18.52 -3.21
C LYS A 175 -23.67 18.40 -4.73
N ASP A 176 -22.59 18.05 -5.41
CA ASP A 176 -22.52 17.89 -6.87
C ASP A 176 -23.06 16.54 -7.36
N TYR A 177 -23.47 15.66 -6.44
CA TYR A 177 -23.92 14.32 -6.76
C TYR A 177 -25.44 14.27 -7.02
N SER A 178 -25.85 13.65 -8.14
CA SER A 178 -27.26 13.38 -8.47
C SER A 178 -27.84 12.27 -7.57
N ALA A 179 -28.07 12.61 -6.29
CA ALA A 179 -28.49 11.66 -5.27
C ALA A 179 -29.82 10.97 -5.60
N ARG A 180 -30.73 11.67 -6.28
CA ARG A 180 -32.03 11.11 -6.71
C ARG A 180 -31.87 10.02 -7.77
N GLU A 181 -30.97 10.21 -8.72
CA GLU A 181 -30.70 9.22 -9.77
C GLU A 181 -30.05 7.97 -9.18
N ALA A 182 -29.09 8.15 -8.27
CA ALA A 182 -28.47 7.04 -7.55
C ALA A 182 -29.49 6.25 -6.71
N VAL A 183 -30.38 6.92 -5.99
CA VAL A 183 -31.47 6.26 -5.25
C VAL A 183 -32.40 5.49 -6.19
N ASN A 184 -32.79 6.05 -7.33
CA ASN A 184 -33.64 5.36 -8.29
C ASN A 184 -32.95 4.11 -8.87
N LYS A 185 -31.66 4.20 -9.16
CA LYS A 185 -30.85 3.07 -9.63
C LYS A 185 -30.69 1.98 -8.56
N MET A 186 -30.50 2.34 -7.30
CA MET A 186 -30.38 1.36 -6.22
C MET A 186 -31.75 0.75 -5.86
N ARG A 187 -32.83 1.51 -5.97
CA ARG A 187 -34.20 1.01 -5.75
C ARG A 187 -34.64 0.01 -6.80
N SER A 188 -34.22 0.16 -8.06
CA SER A 188 -34.61 -0.80 -9.10
C SER A 188 -34.05 -2.21 -8.87
N SER A 189 -33.01 -2.33 -8.04
CA SER A 189 -32.45 -3.63 -7.62
C SER A 189 -33.13 -4.24 -6.38
N ILE A 190 -34.07 -3.53 -5.75
CA ILE A 190 -34.75 -3.96 -4.52
C ILE A 190 -36.13 -4.53 -4.88
N ASN A 191 -36.38 -5.78 -4.47
CA ASN A 191 -37.66 -6.47 -4.70
C ASN A 191 -38.73 -6.16 -3.64
N PHE A 192 -38.39 -5.36 -2.63
CA PHE A 192 -39.28 -5.00 -1.54
C PHE A 192 -39.84 -3.59 -1.70
N THR A 193 -41.17 -3.47 -1.59
CA THR A 193 -41.86 -2.17 -1.57
C THR A 193 -42.86 -2.16 -0.43
N CYS A 194 -42.63 -1.29 0.57
CA CYS A 194 -43.69 -0.89 1.49
C CYS A 194 -44.68 -0.02 0.72
N LYS A 195 -45.88 -0.56 0.45
CA LYS A 195 -47.00 0.28 0.00
C LYS A 195 -47.36 1.22 1.16
N LYS A 196 -47.39 2.51 0.88
CA LYS A 196 -47.91 3.54 1.79
C LYS A 196 -49.41 3.36 2.00
#